data_AF-A0A4Q7M163-F1
#
_entry.id   AF-A0A4Q7M163-F1
#
_cell.length_a   1.000
_cell.length_b   1.000
_cell.length_c   1.000
_cell.angle_alpha   90.00
_cell.angle_beta   90.00
_cell.angle_gamma   90.00
#
_symmetry.space_group_name_H-M   'P 1'
#
loop_
_entity.id
_entity.type
_entity.pdbx_description
1 polymer ?
#
loop_
_entity_poly.entity_id
_entity_poly.type
_entity_poly.pdbx_seq_one_letter_code
_entity_poly.pdbx_strand_id
1 'polypeptide(L)'
;MTSADNPEVAAETEGQSHDETHFGQDDLTPAVSPKRRVPAWLTRETGIAAAAGVALGVVLTLAVPVLASGIGGGGGARLNAAAETCGSPYGISVEDGGRTLTFDMAGEEDLIGASFSDIQCLFDELELPERINDHMAQTTSMDGRQTANWDGFEVQWSYHPDRGLDGMIFFED
;
A
#
# COMPACT_ATOMS: atom_id res chain seq x y z
N MET A 1 -3.82 12.76 57.20
CA MET A 1 -3.29 11.46 57.70
C MET A 1 -2.31 10.96 56.65
N THR A 2 -1.04 10.80 57.05
CA THR A 2 0.08 10.00 56.48
C THR A 2 0.13 9.79 54.96
N SER A 3 1.11 10.30 54.20
CA SER A 3 2.57 10.05 54.20
C SER A 3 2.97 8.65 53.75
N ALA A 4 4.04 8.63 52.94
CA ALA A 4 4.91 7.53 52.49
C ALA A 4 4.44 6.79 51.22
N ASP A 5 5.29 6.39 50.28
CA ASP A 5 6.67 6.72 49.90
C ASP A 5 6.93 5.96 48.57
N ASN A 6 7.88 6.44 47.79
CA ASN A 6 8.43 5.82 46.57
C ASN A 6 9.14 4.48 46.92
N PRO A 7 9.45 3.57 45.97
CA PRO A 7 10.66 3.81 45.19
C PRO A 7 10.62 3.40 43.70
N GLU A 8 11.28 4.26 42.94
CA GLU A 8 12.08 3.99 41.74
C GLU A 8 12.74 2.60 41.72
N VAL A 9 12.67 1.96 40.56
CA VAL A 9 13.66 0.97 40.13
C VAL A 9 14.38 1.56 38.93
N ALA A 10 15.56 2.09 39.18
CA ALA A 10 16.61 2.27 38.21
C ALA A 10 17.59 1.09 38.34
N ALA A 11 18.04 0.53 37.21
CA ALA A 11 19.43 0.15 36.97
C ALA A 11 19.53 -0.53 35.59
N GLU A 12 20.24 0.08 34.63
CA GLU A 12 21.59 -0.33 34.16
C GLU A 12 21.45 -1.49 33.10
N THR A 13 22.07 -1.50 31.92
CA THR A 13 23.51 -1.51 31.65
C THR A 13 23.72 -1.66 30.14
N GLU A 14 24.59 -0.83 29.54
CA GLU A 14 25.55 -1.09 28.42
C GLU A 14 25.02 -1.74 27.10
N GLY A 15 25.23 -1.21 25.90
CA GLY A 15 26.44 -0.58 25.38
C GLY A 15 27.32 -1.62 24.67
N GLN A 16 27.16 -1.83 23.35
CA GLN A 16 28.31 -2.13 22.48
C GLN A 16 28.00 -1.99 20.98
N SER A 17 28.58 -0.93 20.43
CA SER A 17 29.01 -0.78 19.04
C SER A 17 30.04 -1.85 18.70
N HIS A 18 29.93 -2.49 17.55
CA HIS A 18 31.05 -3.16 16.88
C HIS A 18 31.22 -2.58 15.48
N ASP A 19 32.29 -1.80 15.36
CA ASP A 19 32.91 -1.33 14.14
C ASP A 19 34.11 -2.24 13.80
N GLU A 20 34.57 -2.14 12.56
CA GLU A 20 35.86 -2.63 12.02
C GLU A 20 35.94 -4.12 11.63
N THR A 21 35.78 -4.44 10.34
CA THR A 21 36.83 -4.55 9.31
C THR A 21 37.88 -5.65 9.56
N HIS A 22 37.89 -6.65 8.67
CA HIS A 22 39.03 -7.53 8.49
C HIS A 22 39.42 -7.54 7.00
N PHE A 23 40.57 -6.92 6.73
CA PHE A 23 41.32 -7.01 5.50
C PHE A 23 42.01 -8.37 5.41
N GLY A 24 41.96 -9.00 4.24
CA GLY A 24 42.77 -10.15 3.87
C GLY A 24 43.02 -10.12 2.35
N GLN A 25 43.87 -9.18 1.93
CA GLN A 25 44.50 -9.18 0.61
C GLN A 25 45.81 -9.95 0.75
N ASP A 26 45.90 -11.10 0.10
CA ASP A 26 47.17 -11.78 -0.17
C ASP A 26 47.45 -11.77 -1.68
N ASP A 27 48.69 -11.42 -1.96
CA ASP A 27 49.31 -11.07 -3.22
C ASP A 27 49.36 -12.18 -4.30
N LEU A 28 48.98 -11.76 -5.51
CA LEU A 28 49.68 -11.87 -6.79
C LEU A 28 50.91 -12.79 -6.93
N THR A 29 50.85 -13.75 -7.86
CA THR A 29 51.89 -13.87 -8.93
C THR A 29 51.31 -14.56 -10.19
N PRO A 30 51.67 -14.14 -11.42
CA PRO A 30 50.96 -14.53 -12.64
C PRO A 30 51.63 -15.70 -13.38
N ALA A 31 50.82 -16.59 -13.95
CA ALA A 31 51.26 -17.55 -14.97
C ALA A 31 50.75 -17.11 -16.36
N VAL A 32 51.68 -16.71 -17.23
CA VAL A 32 51.45 -16.44 -18.65
C VAL A 32 51.55 -17.73 -19.46
N SER A 33 50.80 -17.80 -20.57
CA SER A 33 51.10 -18.47 -21.86
C SER A 33 50.15 -19.62 -22.25
N PRO A 34 49.90 -19.91 -23.56
CA PRO A 34 49.83 -19.05 -24.75
C PRO A 34 48.45 -19.13 -25.46
N LYS A 35 48.16 -18.14 -26.32
CA LYS A 35 46.98 -18.11 -27.21
C LYS A 35 47.01 -19.27 -28.22
N ARG A 36 46.03 -20.18 -28.14
CA ARG A 36 45.82 -21.24 -29.14
C ARG A 36 44.88 -20.74 -30.24
N ARG A 37 45.37 -20.82 -31.49
CA ARG A 37 44.69 -20.37 -32.71
C ARG A 37 43.40 -21.13 -32.96
N VAL A 38 42.35 -20.41 -33.35
CA VAL A 38 41.09 -20.94 -33.88
C VAL A 38 41.27 -21.40 -35.35
N PRO A 39 40.79 -22.59 -35.74
CA PRO A 39 40.60 -22.94 -37.14
C PRO A 39 39.17 -22.59 -37.62
N ALA A 40 39.12 -21.80 -38.70
CA ALA A 40 37.93 -21.26 -39.35
C ALA A 40 37.27 -22.28 -40.30
N TRP A 41 36.49 -23.22 -39.78
CA TRP A 41 35.77 -24.18 -40.64
C TRP A 41 34.38 -24.63 -40.15
N LEU A 42 33.78 -23.96 -39.17
CA LEU A 42 32.41 -24.30 -38.76
C LEU A 42 31.50 -23.08 -38.58
N THR A 43 31.49 -22.21 -39.59
CA THR A 43 30.32 -21.37 -39.89
C THR A 43 29.76 -21.81 -41.24
N ARG A 44 28.66 -22.57 -41.22
CA ARG A 44 27.73 -22.63 -42.34
C ARG A 44 26.31 -22.75 -41.79
N GLU A 45 25.53 -21.75 -42.16
CA GLU A 45 24.19 -21.39 -41.70
C GLU A 45 23.08 -22.36 -42.16
N THR A 46 21.89 -22.11 -41.59
CA THR A 46 20.52 -22.41 -42.04
C THR A 46 19.81 -23.67 -41.54
N GLY A 47 18.66 -23.43 -40.91
CA GLY A 47 17.60 -24.42 -40.70
C GLY A 47 16.67 -24.09 -39.53
N ILE A 48 15.84 -23.05 -39.63
CA ILE A 48 14.61 -22.97 -38.82
C ILE A 48 13.78 -24.21 -39.19
N ALA A 49 13.59 -25.12 -38.25
CA ALA A 49 12.64 -26.22 -38.38
C ALA A 49 11.66 -26.14 -37.20
N ALA A 50 10.55 -25.43 -37.42
CA ALA A 50 9.33 -25.67 -36.68
C ALA A 50 8.79 -27.04 -37.12
N ALA A 51 8.73 -28.00 -36.20
CA ALA A 51 7.93 -29.20 -36.36
C ALA A 51 7.27 -29.55 -35.03
N ALA A 52 5.94 -29.61 -35.10
CA ALA A 52 5.02 -29.81 -34.00
C ALA A 52 5.22 -31.16 -33.29
N GLY A 53 5.30 -31.12 -31.96
CA GLY A 53 5.10 -32.28 -31.10
C GLY A 53 3.95 -31.98 -30.14
N VAL A 54 2.75 -32.45 -30.47
CA VAL A 54 1.64 -32.50 -29.50
C VAL A 54 1.90 -33.67 -28.57
N ALA A 55 2.34 -33.36 -27.35
CA ALA A 55 2.18 -34.21 -26.19
C ALA A 55 1.59 -33.34 -25.06
N LEU A 56 0.38 -33.71 -24.63
CA LEU A 56 -0.45 -33.00 -23.66
C LEU A 56 0.29 -32.78 -22.33
N GLY A 57 0.54 -31.51 -22.03
CA GLY A 57 1.02 -31.03 -20.75
C GLY A 57 0.83 -29.52 -20.70
N VAL A 58 -0.42 -29.07 -20.56
CA VAL A 58 -0.73 -27.65 -20.38
C VAL A 58 -0.29 -27.27 -18.95
N VAL A 59 0.97 -26.87 -18.82
CA VAL A 59 1.40 -26.01 -17.71
C VAL A 59 1.54 -24.62 -18.32
N LEU A 60 0.44 -23.88 -18.29
CA LEU A 60 0.33 -22.53 -18.78
C LEU A 60 0.85 -21.58 -17.68
N THR A 61 2.16 -21.60 -17.40
CA THR A 61 2.78 -20.56 -16.57
C THR A 61 3.02 -19.34 -17.44
N LEU A 62 2.04 -18.44 -17.50
CA LEU A 62 2.25 -17.06 -17.92
C LEU A 62 3.20 -16.42 -16.91
N ALA A 63 4.51 -16.49 -17.15
CA ALA A 63 5.44 -15.57 -16.53
C ALA A 63 5.25 -14.22 -17.21
N VAL A 64 4.31 -13.42 -16.70
CA VAL A 64 4.24 -11.99 -17.00
C VAL A 64 5.40 -11.35 -16.22
N PRO A 65 6.44 -10.80 -16.87
CA PRO A 65 7.36 -9.95 -16.16
C PRO A 65 6.58 -8.68 -15.76
N VAL A 66 6.17 -8.59 -14.50
CA VAL A 66 5.66 -7.34 -13.93
C VAL A 66 6.85 -6.39 -13.88
N LEU A 67 6.95 -5.54 -14.89
CA LEU A 67 7.76 -4.33 -14.82
C LEU A 67 7.04 -3.40 -13.85
N ALA A 68 7.38 -3.49 -12.56
CA ALA A 68 6.99 -2.53 -11.54
C ALA A 68 7.73 -1.21 -11.81
N SER A 69 7.24 -0.45 -12.77
CA SER A 69 7.73 0.88 -13.13
C SER A 69 6.63 1.90 -12.82
N GLY A 70 6.80 2.64 -11.72
CA GLY A 70 6.03 3.86 -11.42
C GLY A 70 4.98 3.71 -10.32
N ILE A 71 5.42 3.67 -9.07
CA ILE A 71 4.58 3.98 -7.90
C ILE A 71 4.36 5.50 -7.88
N GLY A 72 3.39 5.93 -8.68
CA GLY A 72 2.90 7.30 -8.79
C GLY A 72 1.45 7.33 -9.30
N GLY A 73 0.71 6.26 -9.03
CA GLY A 73 -0.69 6.07 -9.42
C GLY A 73 -1.41 5.11 -8.49
N GLY A 74 -0.95 5.00 -7.24
CA GLY A 74 -1.44 4.04 -6.27
C GLY A 74 -2.74 4.50 -5.61
N GLY A 75 -2.80 5.75 -5.14
CA GLY A 75 -3.90 6.20 -4.31
C GLY A 75 -5.25 6.23 -5.02
N GLY A 76 -5.30 6.73 -6.26
CA GLY A 76 -6.55 6.67 -7.02
C GLY A 76 -7.01 5.23 -7.30
N ALA A 77 -6.08 4.31 -7.60
CA ALA A 77 -6.41 2.89 -7.72
C ALA A 77 -6.91 2.29 -6.40
N ARG A 78 -6.35 2.71 -5.26
CA ARG A 78 -6.82 2.31 -3.92
C ARG A 78 -8.23 2.82 -3.62
N LEU A 79 -8.54 4.08 -3.94
CA LEU A 79 -9.90 4.63 -3.78
C LEU A 79 -10.93 3.82 -4.59
N ASN A 80 -10.60 3.52 -5.85
CA ASN A 80 -11.47 2.68 -6.69
C ASN A 80 -11.62 1.26 -6.14
N ALA A 81 -10.53 0.61 -5.76
CA ALA A 81 -10.56 -0.75 -5.21
C ALA A 81 -11.39 -0.84 -3.91
N ALA A 82 -11.26 0.17 -3.04
CA ALA A 82 -12.05 0.24 -1.81
C ALA A 82 -13.54 0.45 -2.08
N ALA A 83 -13.89 1.33 -3.01
CA ALA A 83 -15.27 1.51 -3.43
C ALA A 83 -15.86 0.28 -4.15
N GLU A 84 -15.07 -0.45 -4.94
CA GLU A 84 -15.53 -1.71 -5.57
C GLU A 84 -15.76 -2.81 -4.53
N THR A 85 -14.96 -2.84 -3.47
CA THR A 85 -15.02 -3.87 -2.43
C THR A 85 -16.13 -3.60 -1.40
N CYS A 86 -16.27 -2.34 -0.98
CA CYS A 86 -17.13 -1.92 0.13
C CYS A 86 -18.33 -1.08 -0.31
N GLY A 87 -18.37 -0.66 -1.57
CA GLY A 87 -19.39 0.25 -2.08
C GLY A 87 -20.80 -0.30 -1.95
N SER A 88 -21.69 0.57 -1.51
CA SER A 88 -23.14 0.37 -1.57
C SER A 88 -23.69 1.03 -2.84
N PRO A 89 -24.85 0.59 -3.37
CA PRO A 89 -25.56 1.34 -4.41
C PRO A 89 -25.91 2.78 -4.00
N TYR A 90 -25.83 3.11 -2.71
CA TYR A 90 -26.10 4.43 -2.16
C TYR A 90 -24.95 4.89 -1.25
N GLY A 91 -24.56 6.15 -1.39
CA GLY A 91 -23.70 6.84 -0.42
C GLY A 91 -22.21 6.51 -0.48
N ILE A 92 -21.71 5.78 -1.48
CA ILE A 92 -20.26 5.71 -1.77
C ILE A 92 -20.08 5.91 -3.28
N SER A 93 -19.30 6.91 -3.68
CA SER A 93 -18.99 7.16 -5.09
C SER A 93 -17.51 7.50 -5.27
N VAL A 94 -16.97 7.16 -6.44
CA VAL A 94 -15.65 7.62 -6.86
C VAL A 94 -15.82 8.58 -8.02
N GLU A 95 -15.18 9.73 -7.90
CA GLU A 95 -15.34 10.90 -8.77
C GLU A 95 -13.97 11.38 -9.29
N ASP A 96 -13.98 12.44 -10.10
CA ASP A 96 -12.76 13.12 -10.58
C ASP A 96 -11.70 12.24 -11.26
N GLY A 97 -12.14 11.17 -11.91
CA GLY A 97 -11.27 10.20 -12.56
C GLY A 97 -10.52 9.30 -11.58
N GLY A 98 -11.10 9.03 -10.41
CA GLY A 98 -10.51 8.15 -9.40
C GLY A 98 -9.76 8.86 -8.28
N ARG A 99 -9.81 10.19 -8.20
CA ARG A 99 -8.99 10.99 -7.27
C ARG A 99 -9.76 11.49 -6.05
N THR A 100 -11.08 11.41 -6.11
CA THR A 100 -11.96 11.79 -5.02
C THR A 100 -12.91 10.63 -4.78
N LEU A 101 -13.05 10.21 -3.53
CA LEU A 101 -14.09 9.29 -3.09
C LEU A 101 -15.03 10.06 -2.17
N THR A 102 -16.33 10.04 -2.43
CA THR A 102 -17.33 10.61 -1.53
C THR A 102 -18.01 9.48 -0.76
N PHE A 103 -18.35 9.76 0.50
CA PHE A 103 -19.13 8.87 1.32
C PHE A 103 -20.21 9.65 2.08
N ASP A 104 -21.38 9.03 2.21
CA ASP A 104 -22.60 9.62 2.76
C ASP A 104 -23.39 8.52 3.47
N MET A 105 -23.33 8.54 4.80
CA MET A 105 -24.07 7.62 5.66
C MET A 105 -25.48 8.14 5.90
N ALA A 106 -26.48 7.26 5.84
CA ALA A 106 -27.86 7.68 6.12
C ALA A 106 -28.03 8.23 7.54
N GLY A 107 -28.62 9.43 7.65
CA GLY A 107 -29.09 10.01 8.90
C GLY A 107 -30.51 9.64 9.29
N GLU A 108 -31.03 10.28 10.33
CA GLU A 108 -32.40 10.05 10.84
C GLU A 108 -33.49 10.47 9.85
N GLU A 109 -33.22 11.45 8.98
CA GLU A 109 -34.18 11.94 7.99
C GLU A 109 -33.98 11.33 6.59
N ASP A 110 -32.90 10.57 6.37
CA ASP A 110 -32.58 9.99 5.07
C ASP A 110 -33.27 8.65 4.84
N LEU A 111 -33.77 8.45 3.61
CA LEU A 111 -34.34 7.17 3.18
C LEU A 111 -33.28 6.20 2.66
N ILE A 112 -32.13 6.71 2.22
CA ILE A 112 -31.04 5.98 1.58
C ILE A 112 -29.70 6.59 1.98
N GLY A 113 -28.65 5.78 1.96
CA GLY A 113 -27.27 6.16 2.27
C GLY A 113 -26.44 4.91 2.52
N ALA A 114 -25.14 5.08 2.70
CA ALA A 114 -24.26 3.99 3.10
C ALA A 114 -24.63 3.51 4.51
N SER A 115 -24.49 2.21 4.77
CA SER A 115 -24.60 1.70 6.13
C SER A 115 -23.31 1.97 6.90
N PHE A 116 -23.40 1.96 8.24
CA PHE A 116 -22.20 2.02 9.09
C PHE A 116 -21.17 0.94 8.72
N SER A 117 -21.63 -0.27 8.38
CA SER A 117 -20.73 -1.36 7.97
C SER A 117 -20.02 -1.10 6.66
N ASP A 118 -20.67 -0.44 5.69
CA ASP A 118 -20.05 -0.11 4.40
C ASP A 118 -18.97 0.97 4.59
N ILE A 119 -19.26 1.97 5.42
CA ILE A 119 -18.30 3.03 5.79
C ILE A 119 -17.10 2.44 6.54
N GLN A 120 -17.33 1.56 7.52
CA GLN A 120 -16.21 0.91 8.22
C GLN A 120 -15.39 0.02 7.30
N CYS A 121 -16.01 -0.76 6.42
CA CYS A 121 -15.30 -1.53 5.39
C CYS A 121 -14.41 -0.61 4.54
N LEU A 122 -14.95 0.52 4.08
CA LEU A 122 -14.22 1.50 3.29
C LEU A 122 -13.00 2.04 4.05
N PHE A 123 -13.18 2.41 5.32
CA PHE A 123 -12.10 2.93 6.16
C PHE A 123 -11.03 1.87 6.44
N ASP A 124 -11.42 0.60 6.64
CA ASP A 124 -10.49 -0.50 6.83
C ASP A 124 -9.65 -0.78 5.57
N GLU A 125 -10.28 -0.79 4.38
CA GLU A 125 -9.59 -1.03 3.10
C GLU A 125 -8.63 0.11 2.73
N LEU A 126 -8.94 1.33 3.17
CA LEU A 126 -8.06 2.50 3.05
C LEU A 126 -7.08 2.65 4.22
N GLU A 127 -7.07 1.68 5.14
CA GLU A 127 -6.17 1.63 6.30
C GLU A 127 -6.25 2.92 7.15
N LEU A 128 -7.46 3.47 7.34
CA LEU A 128 -7.68 4.68 8.11
C LEU A 128 -7.15 4.48 9.55
N PRO A 129 -6.21 5.32 10.03
CA PRO A 129 -5.70 5.19 11.39
C PRO A 129 -6.82 5.32 12.42
N GLU A 130 -6.80 4.47 13.45
CA GLU A 130 -7.82 4.46 14.50
C GLU A 130 -8.01 5.82 15.17
N ARG A 131 -6.94 6.62 15.32
CA ARG A 131 -7.04 8.00 15.82
C ARG A 131 -7.96 8.92 15.01
N ILE A 132 -8.09 8.67 13.69
CA ILE A 132 -8.97 9.44 12.80
C ILE A 132 -10.39 8.90 12.90
N ASN A 133 -10.55 7.57 12.96
CA ASN A 133 -11.83 6.92 13.21
C ASN A 133 -12.44 7.38 14.55
N ASP A 134 -11.66 7.38 15.64
CA ASP A 134 -12.04 7.91 16.95
C ASP A 134 -12.42 9.40 16.91
N HIS A 135 -11.74 10.18 16.06
CA HIS A 135 -12.06 11.60 15.88
C HIS A 135 -13.40 11.77 15.15
N MET A 136 -13.66 10.98 14.11
CA MET A 136 -14.96 10.95 13.44
C MET A 136 -16.08 10.55 14.42
N ALA A 137 -15.87 9.51 15.22
CA ALA A 137 -16.84 9.03 16.20
C ALA A 137 -17.18 10.05 17.31
N GLN A 138 -16.27 11.00 17.57
CA GLN A 138 -16.47 12.08 18.54
C GLN A 138 -16.96 13.39 17.91
N THR A 139 -17.05 13.45 16.57
CA THR A 139 -17.49 14.66 15.86
C THR A 139 -18.98 14.90 16.07
N THR A 140 -19.34 16.11 16.46
CA THR A 140 -20.73 16.54 16.67
C THR A 140 -21.17 17.51 15.58
N SER A 141 -22.49 17.77 15.51
CA SER A 141 -23.06 18.72 14.55
C SER A 141 -22.63 20.17 14.73
N MET A 142 -22.04 20.51 15.88
CA MET A 142 -21.55 21.87 16.16
C MET A 142 -20.10 22.08 15.74
N ASP A 143 -19.34 21.01 15.50
CA ASP A 143 -17.91 21.09 15.17
C ASP A 143 -17.69 21.54 13.72
N GLY A 144 -18.65 21.27 12.85
CA GLY A 144 -18.59 21.64 11.43
C GLY A 144 -17.75 20.67 10.62
N ARG A 145 -17.04 21.19 9.61
CA ARG A 145 -16.18 20.38 8.73
C ARG A 145 -14.85 20.12 9.42
N GLN A 146 -14.54 18.86 9.60
CA GLN A 146 -13.26 18.37 10.11
C GLN A 146 -12.37 17.90 8.96
N THR A 147 -11.05 17.80 9.22
CA THR A 147 -10.05 17.34 8.26
C THR A 147 -8.97 16.51 8.95
N ALA A 148 -8.46 15.47 8.28
CA ALA A 148 -7.32 14.70 8.72
C ALA A 148 -6.57 14.08 7.52
N ASN A 149 -5.29 13.76 7.72
CA ASN A 149 -4.44 13.18 6.69
C ASN A 149 -3.75 11.90 7.19
N TRP A 150 -3.53 10.95 6.28
CA TRP A 150 -2.76 9.72 6.48
C TRP A 150 -2.29 9.17 5.13
N ASP A 151 -1.06 8.65 5.04
CA ASP A 151 -0.55 7.89 3.89
C ASP A 151 -0.83 8.46 2.49
N GLY A 152 -0.78 9.80 2.35
CA GLY A 152 -1.05 10.52 1.10
C GLY A 152 -2.53 10.78 0.82
N PHE A 153 -3.42 10.35 1.73
CA PHE A 153 -4.82 10.71 1.73
C PHE A 153 -5.12 11.90 2.62
N GLU A 154 -6.12 12.67 2.21
CA GLU A 154 -6.84 13.62 3.03
C GLU A 154 -8.30 13.17 3.14
N VAL A 155 -8.87 13.18 4.33
CA VAL A 155 -10.32 13.07 4.52
C VAL A 155 -10.87 14.35 5.11
N GLN A 156 -11.98 14.80 4.55
CA GLN A 156 -12.81 15.86 5.10
C GLN A 156 -14.18 15.30 5.41
N TRP A 157 -14.72 15.57 6.60
CA TRP A 157 -16.04 15.07 6.99
C TRP A 157 -16.82 16.08 7.81
N SER A 158 -18.13 15.88 7.89
CA SER A 158 -19.00 16.51 8.88
C SER A 158 -20.04 15.50 9.36
N TYR A 159 -20.67 15.79 10.50
CA TYR A 159 -21.72 14.93 11.04
C TYR A 159 -22.95 15.77 11.39
N HIS A 160 -24.14 15.25 11.10
CA HIS A 160 -25.39 15.73 11.66
C HIS A 160 -26.33 14.55 11.91
N PRO A 161 -27.06 14.46 13.04
CA PRO A 161 -28.01 13.36 13.27
C PRO A 161 -28.98 13.14 12.10
N ASP A 162 -29.56 14.21 11.58
CA ASP A 162 -30.50 14.19 10.46
C ASP A 162 -29.91 13.66 9.14
N ARG A 163 -28.61 13.89 8.89
CA ARG A 163 -27.93 13.60 7.61
C ARG A 163 -26.81 12.57 7.71
N GLY A 164 -26.59 12.00 8.89
CA GLY A 164 -25.49 11.08 9.17
C GLY A 164 -24.10 11.71 9.07
N LEU A 165 -23.11 10.84 8.84
CA LEU A 165 -21.71 11.20 8.60
C LEU A 165 -21.50 11.33 7.09
N ASP A 166 -21.07 12.52 6.66
CA ASP A 166 -20.77 12.83 5.27
C ASP A 166 -19.31 13.23 5.09
N GLY A 167 -18.70 12.88 3.97
CA GLY A 167 -17.32 13.26 3.72
C GLY A 167 -16.77 12.91 2.34
N MET A 168 -15.52 13.32 2.15
CA MET A 168 -14.74 13.09 0.94
C MET A 168 -13.32 12.70 1.30
N ILE A 169 -12.75 11.75 0.57
CA ILE A 169 -11.36 11.33 0.65
C ILE A 169 -10.68 11.71 -0.66
N PHE A 170 -9.56 12.41 -0.55
CA PHE A 170 -8.70 12.81 -1.65
C PHE A 170 -7.39 12.05 -1.56
N PHE A 171 -6.79 11.78 -2.72
CA PHE A 171 -5.38 11.39 -2.78
C PHE A 171 -4.57 12.49 -3.43
N GLU A 172 -3.51 12.91 -2.76
CA GLU A 172 -2.55 13.89 -3.29
C GLU A 172 -1.38 13.16 -3.96
N ASP A 173 -1.19 13.40 -5.27
CA ASP A 173 -0.10 12.82 -6.08
C ASP A 173 1.29 13.42 -5.78
#